data_AF-K1UH54-F1
#
_entry.id   AF-K1UH54-F1
#
_cell.length_a   1.000
_cell.length_b   1.000
_cell.length_c   1.000
_cell.angle_alpha   90.00
_cell.angle_beta   90.00
_cell.angle_gamma   90.00
#
_symmetry.space_group_name_H-M   'P 1'
#
loop_
_entity.id
_entity.type
_entity.pdbx_description
1 polymer ?
#
loop_
_entity_poly.entity_id
_entity_poly.type
_entity_poly.pdbx_seq_one_letter_code
_entity_poly.pdbx_strand_id
1 'polypeptide(L)'
;ETLNACYLAADEAGDTAEMARLRQAGRPLIRKVLNAFRYCQKYLLGLMYERPIVPHQAPQETIALCQHIIDCLVRHDPATAVDQYVATVNNCLESYSIYFSPAVIDTLNDMNWGAGNQDNLYFGTNINFDKAEVEEASRSVYQRRAEIGGDFAKEIRVYRDAIDMEKKKLRADVHKETEA
;
A
#
# COMPACT_ATOMS: atom_id res chain seq x y z
N GLU A 1 3.67 -18.79 -37.05
CA GLU A 1 2.97 -17.51 -36.83
C GLU A 1 2.16 -17.58 -35.54
N THR A 2 1.90 -16.45 -34.90
CA THR A 2 1.07 -16.40 -33.68
C THR A 2 -0.41 -16.36 -34.05
N LEU A 3 -1.29 -16.85 -33.16
CA LEU A 3 -2.74 -16.81 -33.37
C LEU A 3 -3.25 -15.38 -33.61
N ASN A 4 -2.64 -14.38 -32.98
CA ASN A 4 -2.95 -12.97 -33.18
C ASN A 4 -2.56 -12.47 -34.58
N ALA A 5 -1.40 -12.90 -35.11
CA ALA A 5 -0.97 -12.55 -36.46
C ALA A 5 -1.90 -13.19 -37.52
N CYS A 6 -2.27 -14.46 -37.34
CA CYS A 6 -3.23 -15.13 -38.24
C CYS A 6 -4.62 -14.48 -38.17
N TYR A 7 -5.04 -14.02 -36.98
CA TYR A 7 -6.32 -13.33 -36.82
C TYR A 7 -6.31 -11.97 -37.51
N LEU A 8 -5.22 -11.21 -37.39
CA LEU A 8 -5.05 -9.93 -38.09
C LEU A 8 -5.08 -10.11 -39.61
N ALA A 9 -4.37 -11.12 -40.14
CA ALA A 9 -4.40 -11.42 -41.57
C ALA A 9 -5.80 -11.84 -42.06
N ALA A 10 -6.54 -12.60 -41.25
CA ALA A 10 -7.93 -12.95 -41.57
C ALA A 10 -8.88 -11.74 -41.54
N ASP A 11 -8.68 -10.81 -40.61
CA ASP A 11 -9.41 -9.55 -40.52
C ASP A 11 -9.13 -8.65 -41.74
N GLU A 12 -7.85 -8.49 -42.11
CA GLU A 12 -7.42 -7.74 -43.30
C GLU A 12 -7.97 -8.34 -44.60
N ALA A 13 -8.10 -9.68 -44.67
CA ALA A 13 -8.68 -10.39 -45.81
C ALA A 13 -10.23 -10.43 -45.79
N GLY A 14 -10.88 -9.96 -44.72
CA GLY A 14 -12.33 -10.07 -44.54
C GLY A 14 -12.85 -11.50 -44.34
N ASP A 15 -11.98 -12.44 -43.95
CA ASP A 15 -12.33 -13.84 -43.74
C ASP A 15 -12.97 -14.05 -42.36
N THR A 16 -14.26 -13.76 -42.30
CA THR A 16 -15.06 -13.88 -41.07
C THR A 16 -15.14 -15.30 -40.52
N ALA A 17 -15.02 -16.33 -41.37
CA ALA A 17 -15.08 -17.73 -40.95
C ALA A 17 -13.79 -18.12 -40.21
N GLU A 18 -12.64 -17.73 -40.76
CA GLU A 18 -11.35 -17.97 -40.13
C GLU A 18 -11.19 -17.14 -38.85
N MET A 19 -11.63 -15.88 -38.85
CA MET A 19 -11.69 -15.06 -37.61
C MET A 19 -12.50 -15.75 -36.50
N ALA A 20 -13.66 -16.34 -36.82
CA ALA A 20 -14.49 -17.04 -35.85
C ALA A 20 -13.80 -18.30 -35.31
N ARG A 21 -13.15 -19.08 -36.18
CA ARG A 21 -12.37 -20.26 -35.81
C ARG A 21 -11.20 -19.90 -34.89
N LEU A 22 -10.45 -18.85 -35.24
CA LEU A 22 -9.32 -18.34 -34.46
C LEU A 22 -9.77 -17.78 -33.10
N ARG A 23 -10.91 -17.08 -33.02
CA ARG A 23 -11.50 -16.66 -31.74
C ARG A 23 -11.81 -17.85 -30.85
N GLN A 24 -12.45 -18.91 -31.39
CA GLN A 24 -12.73 -20.12 -30.62
C GLN A 24 -11.45 -20.80 -30.13
N ALA A 25 -10.43 -20.92 -30.99
CA ALA A 25 -9.12 -21.45 -30.62
C ALA A 25 -8.39 -20.57 -29.59
N GLY A 26 -8.63 -19.26 -29.59
CA GLY A 26 -8.04 -18.30 -28.64
C GLY A 26 -8.68 -18.30 -27.25
N ARG A 27 -9.98 -18.67 -27.12
CA ARG A 27 -10.70 -18.65 -25.82
C ARG A 27 -9.98 -19.42 -24.69
N PRO A 28 -9.45 -20.64 -24.89
CA PRO A 28 -8.69 -21.34 -23.85
C PRO A 28 -7.40 -20.62 -23.45
N LEU A 29 -6.72 -19.97 -24.41
CA LEU A 29 -5.48 -19.21 -24.15
C LEU A 29 -5.79 -17.94 -23.34
N ILE A 30 -6.82 -17.20 -23.72
CA ILE A 30 -7.32 -16.05 -22.96
C ILE A 30 -7.70 -16.48 -21.54
N ARG A 31 -8.37 -17.63 -21.38
CA ARG A 31 -8.72 -18.13 -20.04
C ARG A 31 -7.49 -18.42 -19.17
N LYS A 32 -6.41 -18.97 -19.74
CA LYS A 32 -5.14 -19.16 -19.01
C LYS A 32 -4.55 -17.82 -18.55
N VAL A 33 -4.52 -16.84 -19.46
CA VAL A 33 -4.01 -15.49 -19.17
C VAL A 33 -4.86 -14.80 -18.09
N LEU A 34 -6.19 -14.83 -18.21
CA LEU A 34 -7.09 -14.26 -17.21
C LEU A 34 -6.97 -14.95 -15.84
N ASN A 35 -6.76 -16.26 -15.82
CA ASN A 35 -6.52 -16.98 -14.56
C ASN A 35 -5.21 -16.54 -13.90
N ALA A 36 -4.15 -16.31 -14.69
CA ALA A 36 -2.89 -15.78 -14.18
C ALA A 36 -3.06 -14.35 -13.65
N PHE A 37 -3.76 -13.47 -14.38
CA PHE A 37 -4.06 -12.11 -13.89
C PHE A 37 -4.86 -12.13 -12.59
N ARG A 38 -5.91 -12.96 -12.51
CA ARG A 38 -6.70 -13.13 -11.30
C ARG A 38 -5.86 -13.64 -10.13
N TYR A 39 -4.91 -14.54 -10.41
CA TYR A 39 -3.97 -15.03 -9.40
C TYR A 39 -3.10 -13.89 -8.86
N CYS A 40 -2.43 -13.15 -9.75
CA CYS A 40 -1.60 -12.02 -9.34
C CYS A 40 -2.40 -10.95 -8.58
N GLN A 41 -3.60 -10.61 -9.05
CA GLN A 41 -4.48 -9.64 -8.37
C GLN A 41 -4.88 -10.09 -6.97
N LYS A 42 -5.03 -11.39 -6.74
CA LYS A 42 -5.45 -11.93 -5.45
C LYS A 42 -4.29 -12.10 -4.46
N TYR A 43 -3.10 -12.46 -4.95
CA TYR A 43 -2.02 -12.91 -4.08
C TYR A 43 -0.78 -12.02 -4.08
N LEU A 44 -0.57 -11.22 -5.13
CA LEU A 44 0.64 -10.40 -5.29
C LEU A 44 0.38 -8.90 -5.23
N LEU A 45 -0.90 -8.49 -5.24
CA LEU A 45 -1.28 -7.09 -5.17
C LEU A 45 -2.05 -6.82 -3.87
N GLY A 46 -1.59 -5.80 -3.16
CA GLY A 46 -2.32 -5.12 -2.11
C GLY A 46 -2.58 -3.66 -2.50
N LEU A 47 -3.15 -2.91 -1.58
CA LEU A 47 -3.56 -1.54 -1.77
C LEU A 47 -3.11 -0.70 -0.57
N MET A 48 -2.43 0.41 -0.87
CA MET A 48 -2.06 1.43 0.11
C MET A 48 -2.89 2.69 -0.15
N TYR A 49 -4.11 2.69 0.40
CA TYR A 49 -5.18 3.65 0.10
C TYR A 49 -5.55 3.71 -1.40
N GLU A 50 -4.91 4.56 -2.19
CA GLU A 50 -5.17 4.72 -3.64
C GLU A 50 -4.11 4.04 -4.51
N ARG A 51 -2.99 3.60 -3.92
CA ARG A 51 -1.84 3.08 -4.66
C ARG A 51 -1.81 1.54 -4.61
N PRO A 52 -1.90 0.84 -5.75
CA PRO A 52 -1.60 -0.60 -5.80
C PRO A 52 -0.13 -0.84 -5.44
N ILE A 53 0.10 -1.82 -4.58
CA ILE A 53 1.43 -2.19 -4.12
C ILE A 53 1.60 -3.70 -4.15
N VAL A 54 2.84 -4.17 -4.12
CA VAL A 54 3.15 -5.49 -3.58
C VAL A 54 3.17 -5.37 -2.04
N PRO A 55 2.53 -6.26 -1.28
CA PRO A 55 2.32 -6.08 0.17
C PRO A 55 3.57 -5.69 0.96
N HIS A 56 4.73 -6.30 0.69
CA HIS A 56 5.99 -5.97 1.36
C HIS A 56 6.47 -4.51 1.21
N GLN A 57 5.96 -3.76 0.24
CA GLN A 57 6.39 -2.38 -0.01
C GLN A 57 5.96 -1.44 1.13
N ALA A 58 4.74 -1.59 1.67
CA ALA A 58 4.25 -0.76 2.77
C ALA A 58 5.16 -0.80 4.02
N PRO A 59 5.54 -1.98 4.56
CA PRO A 59 6.46 -2.01 5.69
C PRO A 59 7.87 -1.53 5.34
N GLN A 60 8.38 -1.78 4.13
CA GLN A 60 9.69 -1.25 3.70
C GLN A 60 9.75 0.28 3.72
N GLU A 61 8.76 0.91 3.09
CA GLU A 61 8.64 2.36 3.04
C GLU A 61 8.49 2.94 4.45
N THR A 62 7.63 2.33 5.27
CA THR A 62 7.38 2.78 6.65
C THR A 62 8.62 2.68 7.53
N ILE A 63 9.40 1.60 7.42
CA ILE A 63 10.67 1.43 8.16
C ILE A 63 11.65 2.56 7.80
N ALA A 64 11.83 2.83 6.51
CA ALA A 64 12.76 3.86 6.05
C ALA A 64 12.33 5.26 6.53
N LEU A 65 11.04 5.58 6.40
CA LEU A 65 10.49 6.86 6.85
C LEU A 65 10.62 7.04 8.37
N CYS A 66 10.28 6.02 9.17
CA CYS A 66 10.45 6.06 10.62
C CYS A 66 11.92 6.28 11.02
N GLN A 67 12.86 5.65 10.30
CA GLN A 67 14.30 5.86 10.54
C GLN A 67 14.71 7.30 10.26
N HIS A 68 14.28 7.88 9.13
CA HIS A 68 14.55 9.28 8.80
C HIS A 68 13.96 10.26 9.82
N ILE A 69 12.74 10.00 10.29
CA ILE A 69 12.11 10.81 11.33
C ILE A 69 12.92 10.75 12.62
N ILE A 70 13.28 9.54 13.10
CA ILE A 70 14.11 9.38 14.31
C ILE A 70 15.43 10.16 14.17
N ASP A 71 16.07 10.05 13.02
CA ASP A 71 17.33 10.72 12.71
C ASP A 71 17.23 12.25 12.82
N CYS A 72 16.14 12.84 12.31
CA CYS A 72 15.85 14.26 12.47
C CYS A 72 15.60 14.63 13.94
N LEU A 73 14.79 13.85 14.65
CA LEU A 73 14.42 14.14 16.04
C LEU A 73 15.62 14.02 17.00
N VAL A 74 16.54 13.07 16.77
CA VAL A 74 17.80 12.94 17.52
C VAL A 74 18.72 14.14 17.31
N ARG A 75 18.67 14.77 16.12
CA ARG A 75 19.40 16.01 15.81
C ARG A 75 18.66 17.27 16.26
N HIS A 76 17.55 17.13 16.98
CA HIS A 76 16.65 18.21 17.38
C HIS A 76 16.16 19.07 16.20
N ASP A 77 15.89 18.42 15.07
CA ASP A 77 15.38 19.04 13.84
C ASP A 77 13.96 18.53 13.50
N PRO A 78 12.92 18.94 14.27
CA PRO A 78 11.55 18.55 13.97
C PRO A 78 11.03 19.20 12.68
N ALA A 79 11.60 20.32 12.22
CA ALA A 79 11.18 20.98 11.00
C ALA A 79 11.40 20.09 9.78
N THR A 80 12.62 19.54 9.63
CA THR A 80 12.92 18.60 8.54
C THR A 80 12.10 17.31 8.65
N ALA A 81 11.92 16.78 9.87
CA ALA A 81 11.08 15.61 10.08
C ALA A 81 9.67 15.82 9.50
N VAL A 82 9.05 16.94 9.84
CA VAL A 82 7.69 17.28 9.39
C VAL A 82 7.63 17.54 7.89
N ASP A 83 8.53 18.38 7.38
CA ASP A 83 8.45 18.85 6.00
C ASP A 83 8.77 17.75 4.97
N GLN A 84 9.51 16.72 5.35
CA GLN A 84 9.98 15.68 4.43
C GLN A 84 9.37 14.30 4.67
N TYR A 85 9.05 13.93 5.91
CA TYR A 85 8.84 12.51 6.25
C TYR A 85 7.55 12.21 7.01
N VAL A 86 7.18 13.01 8.01
CA VAL A 86 6.08 12.63 8.94
C VAL A 86 4.76 12.39 8.21
N ALA A 87 4.38 13.26 7.28
CA ALA A 87 3.10 13.16 6.57
C ALA A 87 3.05 12.05 5.49
N THR A 88 4.18 11.37 5.22
CA THR A 88 4.30 10.34 4.17
C THR A 88 4.34 8.92 4.75
N VAL A 89 4.54 8.76 6.06
CA VAL A 89 4.33 7.47 6.73
C VAL A 89 2.91 7.00 6.44
N ASN A 90 2.63 5.71 6.30
CA ASN A 90 1.28 5.20 5.96
C ASN A 90 0.64 5.85 4.71
N ASN A 91 1.44 6.42 3.79
CA ASN A 91 0.96 7.18 2.63
C ASN A 91 0.07 8.38 3.07
N CYS A 92 -0.89 8.79 2.25
CA CYS A 92 -1.75 9.94 2.52
C CYS A 92 -2.62 9.81 3.79
N LEU A 93 -2.78 8.61 4.36
CA LEU A 93 -3.56 8.42 5.57
C LEU A 93 -2.94 9.12 6.79
N GLU A 94 -1.62 9.25 6.83
CA GLU A 94 -0.94 9.98 7.91
C GLU A 94 -1.08 11.49 7.77
N SER A 95 -1.11 12.00 6.55
CA SER A 95 -1.50 13.40 6.33
C SER A 95 -2.89 13.66 6.91
N TYR A 96 -3.84 12.74 6.74
CA TYR A 96 -5.15 12.88 7.36
C TYR A 96 -5.06 12.84 8.89
N SER A 97 -4.27 11.91 9.45
CA SER A 97 -4.08 11.80 10.90
C SER A 97 -3.58 13.11 11.54
N ILE A 98 -2.76 13.85 10.81
CA ILE A 98 -2.23 15.15 11.23
C ILE A 98 -3.29 16.26 11.18
N TYR A 99 -4.08 16.34 10.09
CA TYR A 99 -4.96 17.49 9.84
C TYR A 99 -6.40 17.34 10.35
N PHE A 100 -6.90 16.11 10.50
CA PHE A 100 -8.26 15.86 10.98
C PHE A 100 -8.27 15.53 12.48
N SER A 101 -9.45 15.67 13.10
CA SER A 101 -9.62 15.35 14.51
C SER A 101 -9.49 13.84 14.76
N PRO A 102 -9.07 13.41 15.97
CA PRO A 102 -8.99 12.00 16.31
C PRO A 102 -10.27 11.22 16.01
N ALA A 103 -11.46 11.80 16.28
CA ALA A 103 -12.74 11.13 16.00
C ALA A 103 -12.98 10.86 14.50
N VAL A 104 -12.53 11.76 13.61
CA VAL A 104 -12.61 11.52 12.15
C VAL A 104 -11.67 10.40 11.75
N ILE A 105 -10.48 10.36 12.35
CA ILE A 105 -9.48 9.31 12.10
C ILE A 105 -9.92 7.96 12.63
N ASP A 106 -10.57 7.91 13.80
CA ASP A 106 -11.17 6.68 14.33
C ASP A 106 -12.24 6.14 13.38
N THR A 107 -13.07 7.01 12.81
CA THR A 107 -14.08 6.62 11.80
C THR A 107 -13.40 6.08 10.54
N LEU A 108 -12.37 6.76 10.04
CA LEU A 108 -11.61 6.33 8.87
C LEU A 108 -10.91 4.97 9.11
N ASN A 109 -10.36 4.78 10.31
CA ASN A 109 -9.71 3.55 10.71
C ASN A 109 -10.73 2.40 10.81
N ASP A 110 -11.92 2.64 11.37
CA ASP A 110 -13.00 1.66 11.42
C ASP A 110 -13.51 1.28 10.01
N MET A 111 -13.58 2.24 9.09
CA MET A 111 -13.94 1.95 7.70
C MET A 111 -12.91 1.02 7.01
N ASN A 112 -11.62 1.18 7.30
CA ASN A 112 -10.56 0.41 6.63
C ASN A 112 -10.26 -0.94 7.32
N TRP A 113 -10.29 -0.98 8.65
CA TRP A 113 -9.82 -2.10 9.48
C TRP A 113 -10.79 -2.52 10.59
N GLY A 114 -11.95 -1.86 10.70
CA GLY A 114 -12.94 -2.14 11.73
C GLY A 114 -13.59 -3.52 11.59
N ALA A 115 -13.84 -4.15 12.73
CA ALA A 115 -14.53 -5.45 12.78
C ALA A 115 -15.98 -5.38 12.27
N GLY A 116 -16.57 -4.19 12.10
CA GLY A 116 -17.88 -3.99 11.49
C GLY A 116 -17.88 -4.02 9.96
N ASN A 117 -16.72 -3.87 9.30
CA ASN A 117 -16.60 -3.84 7.83
C ASN A 117 -16.44 -5.24 7.19
N GLN A 118 -16.92 -6.30 7.84
CA GLN A 118 -16.74 -7.68 7.34
C GLN A 118 -17.55 -7.96 6.06
N ASP A 119 -18.58 -7.15 5.79
CA ASP A 119 -19.35 -7.21 4.54
C ASP A 119 -18.59 -6.62 3.33
N ASN A 120 -17.34 -6.16 3.52
CA ASN A 120 -16.48 -5.59 2.48
C ASN A 120 -17.12 -4.38 1.78
N LEU A 121 -17.84 -3.54 2.52
CA LEU A 121 -18.55 -2.39 1.96
C LEU A 121 -17.60 -1.25 1.58
N TYR A 122 -16.37 -1.26 2.11
CA TYR A 122 -15.36 -0.25 1.82
C TYR A 122 -14.29 -0.72 0.84
N PHE A 123 -13.74 0.26 0.12
CA PHE A 123 -12.69 0.06 -0.87
C PHE A 123 -11.46 -0.59 -0.21
N GLY A 124 -10.91 -1.62 -0.85
CA GLY A 124 -9.68 -2.26 -0.38
C GLY A 124 -9.87 -3.35 0.68
N THR A 125 -11.09 -3.71 1.09
CA THR A 125 -11.27 -4.76 2.11
C THR A 125 -10.58 -6.08 1.70
N ASN A 126 -9.83 -6.70 2.62
CA ASN A 126 -8.94 -7.87 2.45
C ASN A 126 -7.69 -7.68 1.57
N ILE A 127 -7.53 -6.54 0.90
CA ILE A 127 -6.33 -6.24 0.10
C ILE A 127 -5.59 -5.00 0.61
N ASN A 128 -6.14 -4.32 1.62
CA ASN A 128 -5.53 -3.15 2.23
C ASN A 128 -4.26 -3.53 2.97
N PHE A 129 -3.30 -2.60 3.02
CA PHE A 129 -2.13 -2.73 3.88
C PHE A 129 -2.50 -2.59 5.36
N ASP A 130 -1.67 -3.16 6.23
CA ASP A 130 -1.75 -2.94 7.67
C ASP A 130 -0.90 -1.71 8.04
N LYS A 131 -1.55 -0.59 8.38
CA LYS A 131 -0.83 0.64 8.76
C LYS A 131 0.06 0.46 10.00
N ALA A 132 1.07 1.31 10.13
CA ALA A 132 1.83 1.47 11.35
C ALA A 132 1.08 2.39 12.33
N GLU A 133 1.13 2.06 13.62
CA GLU A 133 0.48 2.83 14.68
C GLU A 133 1.38 3.98 15.15
N VAL A 134 1.45 5.05 14.35
CA VAL A 134 2.31 6.23 14.63
C VAL A 134 1.55 7.56 14.72
N GLU A 135 0.24 7.57 14.48
CA GLU A 135 -0.58 8.77 14.30
C GLU A 135 -0.45 9.82 15.41
N GLU A 136 -0.45 9.38 16.67
CA GLU A 136 -0.28 10.29 17.81
C GLU A 136 1.12 10.92 17.82
N ALA A 137 2.17 10.12 17.54
CA ALA A 137 3.54 10.62 17.46
C ALA A 137 3.72 11.57 16.26
N SER A 138 3.18 11.24 15.09
CA SER A 138 3.18 12.10 13.91
C SER A 138 2.54 13.45 14.20
N ARG A 139 1.36 13.44 14.84
CA ARG A 139 0.66 14.67 15.22
C ARG A 139 1.45 15.48 16.25
N SER A 140 2.07 14.83 17.24
CA SER A 140 2.92 15.50 18.23
C SER A 140 4.11 16.19 17.55
N VAL A 141 4.84 15.48 16.69
CA VAL A 141 5.99 16.04 15.95
C VAL A 141 5.54 17.22 15.07
N TYR A 142 4.41 17.08 14.38
CA TYR A 142 3.83 18.17 13.57
C TYR A 142 3.51 19.42 14.40
N GLN A 143 2.83 19.27 15.52
CA GLN A 143 2.49 20.40 16.41
C GLN A 143 3.73 21.09 16.98
N ARG A 144 4.81 20.33 17.15
CA ARG A 144 6.10 20.77 17.69
C ARG A 144 7.11 21.11 16.60
N ARG A 145 6.68 21.29 15.34
CA ARG A 145 7.53 21.61 14.18
C ARG A 145 8.49 22.77 14.42
N ALA A 146 8.03 23.82 15.11
CA ALA A 146 8.81 25.04 15.37
C ALA A 146 9.66 24.98 16.64
N GLU A 147 9.65 23.86 17.37
CA GLU A 147 10.37 23.72 18.64
C GLU A 147 11.89 23.60 18.40
N ILE A 148 12.67 24.33 19.19
CA ILE A 148 14.13 24.34 19.12
C ILE A 148 14.68 23.59 20.32
N GLY A 149 15.50 22.55 20.09
CA GLY A 149 16.12 21.77 21.16
C GLY A 149 15.13 20.93 21.98
N GLY A 150 13.95 20.63 21.43
CA GLY A 150 12.91 19.86 22.10
C GLY A 150 13.30 18.42 22.42
N ASP A 151 12.71 17.87 23.48
CA ASP A 151 12.80 16.45 23.82
C ASP A 151 11.70 15.66 23.10
N PHE A 152 12.13 14.73 22.23
CA PHE A 152 11.25 13.86 21.44
C PHE A 152 11.41 12.37 21.81
N ALA A 153 11.91 12.07 23.00
CA ALA A 153 12.17 10.69 23.42
C ALA A 153 10.93 9.78 23.37
N LYS A 154 9.73 10.34 23.56
CA LYS A 154 8.46 9.60 23.47
C LYS A 154 8.14 9.23 22.03
N GLU A 155 8.17 10.20 21.12
CA GLU A 155 7.88 10.02 19.70
C GLU A 155 8.92 9.08 19.05
N ILE A 156 10.20 9.26 19.39
CA ILE A 156 11.29 8.36 18.94
C ILE A 156 11.02 6.91 19.37
N ARG A 157 10.49 6.67 20.56
CA ARG A 157 10.14 5.32 21.02
C ARG A 157 9.03 4.72 20.16
N VAL A 158 7.97 5.47 19.90
CA VAL A 158 6.86 5.02 19.04
C VAL A 158 7.35 4.64 17.64
N TYR A 159 8.18 5.47 17.02
CA TYR A 159 8.75 5.14 15.70
C TYR A 159 9.68 3.92 15.73
N ARG A 160 10.41 3.68 16.83
CA ARG A 160 11.23 2.47 16.99
C ARG A 160 10.37 1.22 17.12
N ASP A 161 9.33 1.29 17.94
CA ASP A 161 8.38 0.19 18.13
C ASP A 161 7.66 -0.13 16.80
N ALA A 162 7.29 0.90 16.03
CA ALA A 162 6.75 0.76 14.68
C ALA A 162 7.73 0.05 13.75
N ILE A 163 9.02 0.46 13.70
CA ILE A 163 10.04 -0.22 12.89
C ILE A 163 10.12 -1.72 13.23
N ASP A 164 10.10 -2.08 14.51
CA ASP A 164 10.19 -3.48 14.92
C ASP A 164 8.95 -4.29 14.54
N MET A 165 7.77 -3.68 14.56
CA MET A 165 6.55 -4.28 14.07
C MET A 165 6.53 -4.42 12.55
N GLU A 166 6.89 -3.38 11.82
CA GLU A 166 6.97 -3.39 10.35
C GLU A 166 8.00 -4.40 9.85
N LYS A 167 9.13 -4.60 10.55
CA LYS A 167 10.09 -5.67 10.23
C LYS A 167 9.48 -7.06 10.35
N LYS A 168 8.53 -7.28 11.27
CA LYS A 168 7.81 -8.56 11.39
C LYS A 168 6.83 -8.73 10.22
N LYS A 169 6.05 -7.69 9.90
CA LYS A 169 5.13 -7.66 8.75
C LYS A 169 5.88 -7.92 7.45
N LEU A 170 6.99 -7.20 7.21
CA LEU A 170 7.86 -7.38 6.05
C LEU A 170 8.29 -8.84 5.84
N ARG A 171 8.75 -9.51 6.91
CA ARG A 171 9.15 -10.92 6.82
C ARG A 171 7.96 -11.82 6.47
N ALA A 172 6.79 -11.56 7.06
CA ALA A 172 5.58 -12.34 6.79
C ALA A 172 5.09 -12.15 5.35
N ASP A 173 5.12 -10.92 4.82
CA ASP A 173 4.64 -10.63 3.48
C ASP A 173 5.59 -11.19 2.41
N VAL A 174 6.91 -11.00 2.56
CA VAL A 174 7.91 -11.64 1.68
C VAL A 174 7.77 -13.16 1.67
N HIS A 175 7.48 -13.78 2.82
CA HIS A 175 7.25 -15.21 2.89
C HIS A 175 6.00 -15.64 2.10
N LYS A 176 4.85 -14.98 2.33
CA LYS A 176 3.61 -15.25 1.57
C LYS A 176 3.81 -15.09 0.06
N GLU A 177 4.53 -14.06 -0.35
CA GLU A 177 4.76 -13.73 -1.76
C GLU A 177 5.72 -14.70 -2.45
N THR A 178 6.60 -15.39 -1.71
CA THR A 178 7.56 -16.36 -2.26
C THR A 178 7.06 -17.80 -2.21
N GLU A 179 6.04 -18.09 -1.41
CA GLU A 179 5.36 -19.40 -1.37
C GLU A 179 4.12 -19.49 -2.29
N ALA A 180 3.62 -18.35 -2.79
CA ALA A 180 2.54 -18.26 -3.77
C ALA A 180 3.04 -18.53 -5.20
#